data_AF-A0A4W3H9V8-F1
#
_entry.id   AF-A0A4W3H9V8-F1
#
_cell.length_a   1.000
_cell.length_b   1.000
_cell.length_c   1.000
_cell.angle_alpha   90.00
_cell.angle_beta   90.00
_cell.angle_gamma   90.00
#
_symmetry.space_group_name_H-M   'P 1'
#
loop_
_entity.id
_entity.type
_entity.pdbx_description
1 polymer ?
#
loop_
_entity_poly.entity_id
_entity_poly.type
_entity_poly.pdbx_seq_one_letter_code
_entity_poly.pdbx_strand_id
1 'polypeptide(L)'
;MAQWNQLQQLDTRYLEQLHQLYSDSFPMELRQFLAAWIETQDWAYAASKESHATLVFHNLLGEIDQQYSRFLQESNVLYQHNLRKIKQYLQSRYLERPMEIARIIARCLWEEARLLQVAASQAGQSPHHSSVVTEKQQILEHNLQDVRKRVQDLEHKIKVLENLQDDFDFNYKTLKSQGDVQDLNGNSQAATRQKMAQLEQMLTALDQMRRQIVTDLAALLSTMEFVQKTLTDEELADWKRRQQIACIGGPPNICLDRLETWITSLAESQLQTRQQIKKLEELQQKVSYKGDPIVHHRPVLEDRIVELFRTLIKSAFVVERQPCMPMHPDRPLVIKTGVQFTTKVRINVCVFWADVSLCLLMCRSRKFNILGTNTKVMNMEESNNGSLSAEFKHLYQSLPPPPPPPPLHSAQTQLYLRSGKV
;
A
#
# COMPACT_ATOMS: atom_id res chain seq x y z
N MET A 1 -25.62 23.99 3.40
CA MET A 1 -25.00 22.64 3.38
C MET A 1 -25.73 21.84 4.45
N ALA A 2 -26.15 20.61 4.17
CA ALA A 2 -26.92 19.81 5.13
C ALA A 2 -26.09 19.52 6.39
N GLN A 3 -26.72 19.51 7.56
CA GLN A 3 -26.14 19.10 8.85
C GLN A 3 -25.48 17.72 8.74
N TRP A 4 -26.09 16.81 7.96
CA TRP A 4 -25.53 15.49 7.67
C TRP A 4 -24.12 15.53 7.09
N ASN A 5 -23.83 16.47 6.19
CA ASN A 5 -22.51 16.59 5.58
C ASN A 5 -21.46 17.04 6.59
N GLN A 6 -21.84 17.84 7.59
CA GLN A 6 -20.95 18.26 8.66
C GLN A 6 -20.63 17.10 9.61
N LEU A 7 -21.63 16.26 9.91
CA LEU A 7 -21.45 15.06 10.74
C LEU A 7 -20.49 14.06 10.11
N GLN A 8 -20.57 13.86 8.80
CA GLN A 8 -19.69 12.96 8.04
C GLN A 8 -18.21 13.39 8.07
N GLN A 9 -17.93 14.65 8.43
CA GLN A 9 -16.57 15.18 8.54
C GLN A 9 -15.99 15.09 9.96
N LEU A 10 -16.75 14.58 10.93
CA LEU A 10 -16.28 14.43 12.31
C LEU A 10 -15.27 13.28 12.46
N ASP A 11 -14.42 13.36 13.49
CA ASP A 11 -13.50 12.28 13.84
C ASP A 11 -14.23 10.97 14.14
N THR A 12 -13.55 9.83 13.92
CA THR A 12 -14.09 8.47 14.08
C THR A 12 -14.79 8.23 15.43
N ARG A 13 -14.28 8.82 16.53
CA ARG A 13 -14.91 8.72 17.86
C ARG A 13 -16.32 9.29 17.91
N TYR A 14 -16.59 10.37 17.16
CA TYR A 14 -17.91 10.99 17.08
C TYR A 14 -18.79 10.24 16.09
N LEU A 15 -18.20 9.69 15.01
CA LEU A 15 -18.93 8.81 14.09
C LEU A 15 -19.43 7.53 14.78
N GLU A 16 -18.68 6.96 15.72
CA GLU A 16 -19.16 5.84 16.54
C GLU A 16 -20.36 6.22 17.41
N GLN A 17 -20.34 7.41 18.02
CA GLN A 17 -21.48 7.93 18.77
C GLN A 17 -22.67 8.20 17.84
N LEU A 18 -22.43 8.73 16.64
CA LEU A 18 -23.45 8.93 15.61
C LEU A 18 -24.09 7.59 15.20
N HIS A 19 -23.31 6.53 15.00
CA HIS A 19 -23.85 5.20 14.68
C HIS A 19 -24.80 4.67 15.77
N GLN A 20 -24.52 4.96 17.04
CA GLN A 20 -25.39 4.54 18.16
C GLN A 20 -26.73 5.29 18.20
N LEU A 21 -26.85 6.45 17.53
CA LEU A 21 -28.12 7.21 17.46
C LEU A 21 -29.15 6.56 16.54
N TYR A 22 -28.68 5.82 15.55
CA TYR A 22 -29.51 5.20 14.53
C TYR A 22 -29.78 3.74 14.87
N SER A 23 -31.04 3.33 14.70
CA SER A 23 -31.51 1.97 14.95
C SER A 23 -32.56 1.59 13.90
N ASP A 24 -33.05 0.36 13.95
CA ASP A 24 -34.16 -0.08 13.09
C ASP A 24 -35.38 0.84 13.18
N SER A 25 -35.55 1.60 14.27
CA SER A 25 -36.66 2.56 14.47
C SER A 25 -36.63 3.72 13.48
N PHE A 26 -35.44 4.19 13.10
CA PHE A 26 -35.22 5.23 12.09
C PHE A 26 -33.89 4.93 11.39
N PRO A 27 -33.93 4.28 10.21
CA PRO A 27 -32.72 3.82 9.53
C PRO A 27 -31.81 4.97 9.09
N MET A 28 -30.49 4.79 9.26
CA MET A 28 -29.48 5.79 8.88
C MET A 28 -29.50 6.08 7.37
N GLU A 29 -29.83 5.08 6.55
CA GLU A 29 -29.96 5.22 5.11
C GLU A 29 -31.05 6.24 4.75
N LEU A 30 -32.17 6.21 5.47
CA LEU A 30 -33.25 7.18 5.26
C LEU A 30 -32.81 8.59 5.64
N ARG A 31 -32.13 8.73 6.78
CA ARG A 31 -31.54 10.00 7.22
C ARG A 31 -30.58 10.57 6.18
N GLN A 32 -29.74 9.72 5.58
CA GLN A 32 -28.75 10.11 4.59
C GLN A 32 -29.39 10.49 3.25
N PHE A 33 -30.24 9.62 2.69
CA PHE A 33 -30.84 9.83 1.36
C PHE A 33 -31.75 11.05 1.31
N LEU A 34 -32.42 11.36 2.43
CA LEU A 34 -33.35 12.48 2.54
C LEU A 34 -32.83 13.61 3.43
N ALA A 35 -31.51 13.68 3.68
CA ALA A 35 -30.93 14.62 4.64
C ALA A 35 -31.40 16.06 4.43
N ALA A 36 -31.27 16.56 3.19
CA ALA A 36 -31.66 17.91 2.84
C ALA A 36 -33.16 18.19 3.06
N TRP A 37 -34.03 17.22 2.78
CA TRP A 37 -35.46 17.39 2.99
C TRP A 37 -35.83 17.31 4.47
N ILE A 38 -35.33 16.28 5.17
CA ILE A 38 -35.60 16.05 6.59
C ILE A 38 -35.22 17.29 7.42
N GLU A 39 -34.06 17.89 7.15
CA GLU A 39 -33.58 19.06 7.90
C GLU A 39 -34.42 20.34 7.67
N THR A 40 -35.25 20.40 6.62
CA THR A 40 -36.13 21.56 6.36
C THR A 40 -37.45 21.52 7.11
N GLN A 41 -37.82 20.37 7.70
CA GLN A 41 -39.11 20.19 8.37
C GLN A 41 -39.00 20.51 9.87
N ASP A 42 -40.05 21.10 10.45
CA ASP A 42 -40.14 21.34 11.90
C ASP A 42 -40.67 20.09 12.62
N TRP A 43 -39.77 19.15 12.88
CA TRP A 43 -40.11 17.89 13.56
C TRP A 43 -40.54 18.08 15.01
N ALA A 44 -40.10 19.15 15.68
CA ALA A 44 -40.53 19.46 17.04
C ALA A 44 -42.00 19.90 17.06
N TYR A 45 -42.42 20.71 16.09
CA TYR A 45 -43.82 21.06 15.90
C TYR A 45 -44.65 19.83 15.50
N ALA A 46 -44.17 19.01 14.55
CA ALA A 46 -44.82 17.76 14.16
C ALA A 46 -45.01 16.80 15.34
N ALA A 47 -44.03 16.70 16.24
CA ALA A 47 -44.10 15.87 17.44
C ALA A 47 -45.15 16.34 18.47
N SER A 48 -45.66 17.56 18.34
CA SER A 48 -46.66 18.16 19.25
C SER A 48 -48.06 18.26 18.66
N LYS A 49 -48.22 18.12 17.34
CA LYS A 49 -49.50 18.28 16.64
C LYS A 49 -49.77 17.16 15.64
N GLU A 50 -50.76 16.32 15.95
CA GLU A 50 -51.08 15.11 15.18
C GLU A 50 -51.36 15.38 13.70
N SER A 51 -52.19 16.37 13.37
CA SER A 51 -52.51 16.70 11.97
C SER A 51 -51.28 17.13 11.15
N HIS A 52 -50.32 17.79 11.81
CA HIS A 52 -49.06 18.15 11.17
C HIS A 52 -48.13 16.94 11.05
N ALA A 53 -48.08 16.07 12.06
CA ALA A 53 -47.34 14.81 12.02
C ALA A 53 -47.80 13.94 10.84
N THR A 54 -49.11 13.77 10.65
CA THR A 54 -49.70 13.00 9.55
C THR A 54 -49.31 13.58 8.19
N LEU A 55 -49.41 14.90 8.03
CA LEU A 55 -49.01 15.59 6.79
C LEU A 55 -47.54 15.36 6.47
N VAL A 56 -46.65 15.63 7.43
CA VAL A 56 -45.20 15.48 7.24
C VAL A 56 -44.82 14.02 7.01
N PHE A 57 -45.50 13.07 7.66
CA PHE A 57 -45.28 11.64 7.43
C PHE A 57 -45.65 11.20 6.00
N HIS A 58 -46.78 11.65 5.46
CA HIS A 58 -47.13 11.36 4.07
C HIS A 58 -46.16 12.03 3.09
N ASN A 59 -45.70 13.25 3.38
CA ASN A 59 -44.68 13.91 2.57
C ASN A 59 -43.34 13.14 2.59
N LEU A 60 -42.93 12.61 3.75
CA LEU A 60 -41.75 11.75 3.88
C LEU A 60 -41.87 10.51 2.99
N LEU A 61 -43.02 9.84 2.98
CA LEU A 61 -43.25 8.69 2.09
C LEU A 61 -43.18 9.09 0.61
N GLY A 62 -43.69 10.26 0.24
CA GLY A 62 -43.59 10.80 -1.12
C GLY A 62 -42.16 11.13 -1.54
N GLU A 63 -41.33 11.65 -0.62
CA GLU A 63 -39.91 11.88 -0.86
C GLU A 63 -39.14 10.57 -1.03
N ILE A 64 -39.50 9.50 -0.31
CA ILE A 64 -38.93 8.16 -0.53
C ILE A 64 -39.23 7.67 -1.95
N ASP A 65 -40.45 7.89 -2.46
CA ASP A 65 -40.82 7.51 -3.83
C ASP A 65 -40.05 8.30 -4.89
N GLN A 66 -39.83 9.59 -4.65
CA GLN A 66 -38.98 10.42 -5.52
C GLN A 66 -37.54 9.91 -5.55
N GLN A 67 -36.93 9.60 -4.39
CA GLN A 67 -35.57 9.05 -4.34
C GLN A 67 -35.49 7.65 -4.96
N TYR A 68 -36.50 6.82 -4.74
CA TYR A 68 -36.59 5.50 -5.39
C TYR A 68 -36.56 5.64 -6.91
N SER A 69 -37.30 6.61 -7.46
CA SER A 69 -37.32 6.89 -8.91
C SER A 69 -35.96 7.34 -9.45
N ARG A 70 -35.19 8.10 -8.66
CA ARG A 70 -33.81 8.48 -9.02
C ARG A 70 -32.88 7.26 -9.05
N PHE A 71 -32.93 6.41 -8.01
CA PHE A 71 -32.13 5.17 -7.98
C PHE A 71 -32.55 4.15 -9.05
N LEU A 72 -33.80 4.22 -9.52
CA LEU A 72 -34.26 3.45 -10.67
C LEU A 72 -33.55 3.89 -11.95
N GLN A 73 -33.41 5.19 -12.18
CA GLN A 73 -32.67 5.74 -13.33
C GLN A 73 -31.17 5.40 -13.26
N GLU A 74 -30.59 5.43 -12.07
CA GLU A 74 -29.17 5.10 -11.82
C GLU A 74 -28.89 3.58 -11.83
N SER A 75 -29.90 2.72 -12.03
CA SER A 75 -29.79 1.26 -12.01
C SER A 75 -29.19 0.69 -10.70
N ASN A 76 -29.29 1.40 -9.58
CA ASN A 76 -28.77 0.96 -8.29
C ASN A 76 -29.75 0.03 -7.56
N VAL A 77 -29.71 -1.25 -7.90
CA VAL A 77 -30.63 -2.28 -7.39
C VAL A 77 -30.60 -2.39 -5.85
N LEU A 78 -29.43 -2.21 -5.23
CA LEU A 78 -29.27 -2.30 -3.78
C LEU A 78 -30.05 -1.19 -3.07
N TYR A 79 -29.87 0.07 -3.49
CA TYR A 79 -30.56 1.20 -2.87
C TYR A 79 -32.06 1.20 -3.16
N GLN A 80 -32.48 0.73 -4.34
CA GLN A 80 -33.90 0.49 -4.65
C GLN A 80 -34.53 -0.49 -3.67
N HIS A 81 -33.90 -1.65 -3.46
CA HIS A 81 -34.39 -2.66 -2.53
C HIS A 81 -34.45 -2.13 -1.09
N ASN A 82 -33.43 -1.40 -0.65
CA ASN A 82 -33.37 -0.84 0.70
C ASN A 82 -34.45 0.21 0.94
N LEU A 83 -34.63 1.18 0.03
CA LEU A 83 -35.70 2.19 0.17
C LEU A 83 -37.09 1.55 0.17
N ARG A 84 -37.31 0.50 -0.64
CA ARG A 84 -38.58 -0.24 -0.64
C ARG A 84 -38.87 -0.88 0.73
N LYS A 85 -37.87 -1.53 1.34
CA LYS A 85 -38.00 -2.11 2.69
C LYS A 85 -38.25 -1.04 3.76
N ILE A 86 -37.48 0.06 3.70
CA ILE A 86 -37.64 1.17 4.64
C ILE A 86 -39.05 1.75 4.55
N LYS A 87 -39.55 2.03 3.34
CA LYS A 87 -40.91 2.56 3.14
C LYS A 87 -41.97 1.64 3.74
N GLN A 88 -41.91 0.34 3.44
CA GLN A 88 -42.84 -0.66 3.98
C GLN A 88 -42.79 -0.71 5.52
N TYR A 89 -41.59 -0.67 6.08
CA TYR A 89 -41.38 -0.65 7.52
C TYR A 89 -42.02 0.60 8.17
N LEU A 90 -41.73 1.80 7.64
CA LEU A 90 -42.29 3.04 8.16
C LEU A 90 -43.82 3.04 8.12
N GLN A 91 -44.40 2.58 7.00
CA GLN A 91 -45.85 2.46 6.85
C GLN A 91 -46.44 1.49 7.88
N SER A 92 -45.85 0.31 8.05
CA SER A 92 -46.35 -0.68 9.00
C SER A 92 -46.30 -0.22 10.46
N ARG A 93 -45.29 0.60 10.82
CA ARG A 93 -45.00 0.96 12.21
C ARG A 93 -45.57 2.30 12.64
N TYR A 94 -45.65 3.27 11.73
CA TYR A 94 -45.94 4.66 12.09
C TYR A 94 -47.16 5.27 11.38
N LEU A 95 -47.80 4.57 10.44
CA LEU A 95 -48.98 5.10 9.73
C LEU A 95 -50.12 5.47 10.68
N GLU A 96 -50.39 4.64 11.69
CA GLU A 96 -51.41 4.89 12.71
C GLU A 96 -50.91 5.79 13.84
N ARG A 97 -49.61 6.09 13.90
CA ARG A 97 -48.97 6.86 14.98
C ARG A 97 -47.85 7.79 14.47
N PRO A 98 -48.15 8.75 13.59
CA PRO A 98 -47.14 9.57 12.92
C PRO A 98 -46.37 10.50 13.88
N MET A 99 -46.92 10.79 15.06
CA MET A 99 -46.22 11.56 16.09
C MET A 99 -45.02 10.82 16.69
N GLU A 100 -45.02 9.48 16.70
CA GLU A 100 -43.90 8.70 17.25
C GLU A 100 -42.65 8.86 16.39
N ILE A 101 -42.77 8.72 15.07
CA ILE A 101 -41.64 8.94 14.16
C ILE A 101 -41.19 10.40 14.15
N ALA A 102 -42.11 11.37 14.25
CA ALA A 102 -41.74 12.78 14.37
C ALA A 102 -40.88 13.05 15.62
N ARG A 103 -41.20 12.44 16.77
CA ARG A 103 -40.38 12.53 17.99
C ARG A 103 -39.01 11.87 17.81
N ILE A 104 -38.95 10.72 17.16
CA ILE A 104 -37.68 10.02 16.90
C ILE A 104 -36.77 10.90 16.03
N ILE A 105 -37.28 11.42 14.91
CA ILE A 105 -36.49 12.26 14.01
C ILE A 105 -36.07 13.56 14.71
N ALA A 106 -36.97 14.22 15.44
CA ALA A 106 -36.64 15.41 16.22
C ALA A 106 -35.51 15.15 17.23
N ARG A 107 -35.57 14.01 17.94
CA ARG A 107 -34.54 13.61 18.89
C ARG A 107 -33.20 13.34 18.20
N CYS A 108 -33.21 12.61 17.07
CA CYS A 108 -31.99 12.34 16.30
C CYS A 108 -31.32 13.65 15.84
N LEU A 109 -32.06 14.58 15.24
CA LEU A 109 -31.52 15.87 14.78
C LEU A 109 -31.00 16.73 15.93
N TRP A 110 -31.67 16.73 17.08
CA TRP A 110 -31.22 17.44 18.27
C TRP A 110 -29.91 16.86 18.81
N GLU A 111 -29.81 15.54 18.88
CA GLU A 111 -28.62 14.84 19.37
C GLU A 111 -27.44 14.98 18.39
N GLU A 112 -27.70 15.00 17.09
CA GLU A 112 -26.71 15.36 16.06
C GLU A 112 -26.17 16.78 16.25
N ALA A 113 -27.05 17.76 16.53
CA ALA A 113 -26.63 19.14 16.78
C ALA A 113 -25.78 19.25 18.05
N ARG A 114 -26.16 18.52 19.10
CA ARG A 114 -25.38 18.40 20.34
C ARG A 114 -24.00 17.80 20.07
N LEU A 115 -23.92 16.74 19.26
CA LEU A 115 -22.67 16.09 18.90
C LEU A 115 -21.72 17.03 18.15
N LEU A 116 -22.24 17.80 17.19
CA LEU A 116 -21.47 18.83 16.47
C LEU A 116 -20.93 19.91 17.42
N GLN A 117 -21.75 20.36 18.39
CA GLN A 117 -21.34 21.34 19.39
C GLN A 117 -20.22 20.80 20.30
N VAL A 118 -20.34 19.54 20.75
CA VAL A 118 -19.30 18.88 21.55
C VAL A 118 -18.01 18.76 20.75
N ALA A 119 -18.08 18.32 19.49
CA ALA A 119 -16.92 18.20 18.62
C ALA A 119 -16.21 19.53 18.39
N ALA A 120 -16.97 20.61 18.16
CA ALA A 120 -16.42 21.96 17.99
C ALA A 120 -15.70 22.46 19.26
N SER A 121 -16.23 22.13 20.45
CA SER A 121 -15.62 22.54 21.73
C SER A 121 -14.33 21.78 22.07
N GLN A 122 -14.16 20.56 21.56
CA GLN A 122 -13.02 19.69 21.87
C GLN A 122 -11.92 19.66 20.79
N ALA A 123 -12.07 20.45 19.73
CA ALA A 123 -11.11 20.55 18.63
C ALA A 123 -9.70 21.06 19.05
N GLY A 124 -9.52 21.52 20.31
CA GLY A 124 -8.26 22.04 20.84
C GLY A 124 -7.44 21.12 21.74
N GLN A 125 -7.89 19.90 22.11
CA GLN A 125 -7.27 19.14 23.22
C GLN A 125 -7.03 17.63 23.01
N SER A 126 -7.00 17.10 21.79
CA SER A 126 -6.61 15.68 21.60
C SER A 126 -5.64 15.48 20.43
N PRO A 127 -4.55 14.71 20.60
CA PRO A 127 -3.74 14.28 19.46
C PRO A 127 -4.60 13.37 18.58
N HIS A 128 -4.77 13.80 17.33
CA HIS A 128 -5.57 13.15 16.30
C HIS A 128 -5.17 11.67 16.12
N HIS A 129 -6.15 10.78 16.25
CA HIS A 129 -6.09 9.39 15.78
C HIS A 129 -7.17 9.10 14.72
N SER A 130 -7.56 10.13 13.95
CA SER A 130 -8.28 9.94 12.69
C SER A 130 -7.29 9.72 11.55
N SER A 131 -7.75 9.06 10.49
CA SER A 131 -7.01 8.68 9.27
C SER A 131 -6.56 9.90 8.44
N VAL A 132 -5.85 10.83 9.04
CA VAL A 132 -5.16 11.92 8.36
C VAL A 132 -3.78 11.41 7.99
N VAL A 133 -3.46 11.42 6.70
CA VAL A 133 -2.10 11.15 6.23
C VAL A 133 -1.16 12.09 6.97
N THR A 134 -0.24 11.53 7.76
CA THR A 134 0.68 12.35 8.55
C THR A 134 1.62 13.12 7.62
N GLU A 135 2.11 14.29 8.05
CA GLU A 135 3.11 15.07 7.30
C GLU A 135 4.31 14.21 6.89
N LYS A 136 4.76 13.35 7.80
CA LYS A 136 5.80 12.34 7.56
C LYS A 136 5.48 11.41 6.38
N GLN A 137 4.25 10.92 6.29
CA GLN A 137 3.82 10.05 5.20
C GLN A 137 3.73 10.80 3.87
N GLN A 138 3.36 12.09 3.88
CA GLN A 138 3.40 12.93 2.67
C GLN A 138 4.82 13.14 2.17
N ILE A 139 5.77 13.40 3.07
CA ILE A 139 7.19 13.53 2.74
C ILE A 139 7.73 12.21 2.15
N LEU A 140 7.35 11.06 2.73
CA LEU A 140 7.74 9.76 2.20
C LEU A 140 7.18 9.52 0.79
N GLU A 141 5.91 9.82 0.56
CA GLU A 141 5.27 9.71 -0.76
C GLU A 141 5.93 10.62 -1.80
N HIS A 142 6.26 11.85 -1.43
CA HIS A 142 7.00 12.78 -2.28
C HIS A 142 8.38 12.22 -2.64
N ASN A 143 9.14 11.70 -1.66
CA ASN A 143 10.46 11.14 -1.92
C ASN A 143 10.40 9.88 -2.81
N LEU A 144 9.37 9.05 -2.67
CA LEU A 144 9.12 7.91 -3.57
C LEU A 144 8.81 8.37 -4.99
N GLN A 145 8.05 9.46 -5.16
CA GLN A 145 7.79 10.07 -6.47
C GLN A 145 9.08 10.62 -7.10
N ASP A 146 9.94 11.29 -6.31
CA ASP A 146 11.24 11.78 -6.78
C ASP A 146 12.14 10.62 -7.24
N VAL A 147 12.22 9.53 -6.45
CA VAL A 147 12.95 8.31 -6.85
C VAL A 147 12.45 7.79 -8.20
N ARG A 148 11.14 7.62 -8.39
CA ARG A 148 10.57 7.14 -9.66
C ARG A 148 10.92 8.06 -10.83
N LYS A 149 10.80 9.37 -10.65
CA LYS A 149 11.13 10.35 -11.68
C LYS A 149 12.60 10.26 -12.09
N ARG A 150 13.50 10.21 -11.10
CA ARG A 150 14.95 10.12 -11.36
C ARG A 150 15.36 8.82 -12.04
N VAL A 151 14.68 7.71 -11.75
CA VAL A 151 14.86 6.44 -12.46
C VAL A 151 14.49 6.59 -13.94
N GLN A 152 13.36 7.22 -14.25
CA GLN A 152 12.92 7.46 -15.63
C GLN A 152 13.86 8.41 -16.39
N ASP A 153 14.31 9.48 -15.74
CA ASP A 153 15.27 10.43 -16.31
C ASP A 153 16.60 9.73 -16.66
N LEU A 154 17.09 8.86 -15.77
CA LEU A 154 18.29 8.04 -16.01
C LEU A 154 18.09 7.04 -17.16
N GLU A 155 16.92 6.41 -17.25
CA GLU A 155 16.60 5.51 -18.36
C GLU A 155 16.69 6.25 -19.70
N HIS A 156 16.15 7.47 -19.76
CA HIS A 156 16.24 8.29 -20.96
C HIS A 156 17.69 8.67 -21.28
N LYS A 157 18.49 9.11 -20.29
CA LYS A 157 19.91 9.42 -20.49
C LYS A 157 20.71 8.23 -21.00
N ILE A 158 20.44 7.02 -20.49
CA ILE A 158 21.10 5.79 -20.95
C ILE A 158 20.73 5.46 -22.39
N LYS A 159 19.48 5.68 -22.81
CA LYS A 159 19.09 5.53 -24.23
C LYS A 159 19.84 6.51 -25.14
N VAL A 160 19.99 7.76 -24.71
CA VAL A 160 20.78 8.76 -25.45
C VAL A 160 22.26 8.35 -25.52
N LEU A 161 22.81 7.81 -24.43
CA LEU A 161 24.17 7.25 -24.40
C LEU A 161 24.36 6.10 -25.37
N GLU A 162 23.42 5.16 -25.40
CA GLU A 162 23.46 4.03 -26.32
C GLU A 162 23.47 4.51 -27.78
N ASN A 163 22.57 5.41 -28.16
CA ASN A 163 22.52 5.94 -29.53
C ASN A 163 23.81 6.65 -29.93
N LEU A 164 24.34 7.54 -29.08
CA LEU A 164 25.60 8.24 -29.36
C LEU A 164 26.78 7.26 -29.49
N GLN A 165 26.77 6.18 -28.72
CA GLN A 165 27.81 5.17 -28.76
C GLN A 165 27.72 4.31 -30.02
N ASP A 166 26.51 3.93 -30.44
CA ASP A 166 26.30 3.19 -31.68
C ASP A 166 26.69 4.05 -32.91
N ASP A 167 26.38 5.36 -32.90
CA ASP A 167 26.85 6.31 -33.92
C ASP A 167 28.39 6.41 -33.94
N PHE A 168 29.02 6.49 -32.76
CA PHE A 168 30.48 6.51 -32.64
C PHE A 168 31.11 5.24 -33.21
N ASP A 169 30.58 4.07 -32.82
CA ASP A 169 31.08 2.76 -33.27
C ASP A 169 30.94 2.60 -34.79
N PHE A 170 29.79 3.01 -35.35
CA PHE A 170 29.57 3.02 -36.80
C PHE A 170 30.58 3.92 -37.54
N ASN A 171 30.76 5.16 -37.08
CA ASN A 171 31.68 6.11 -37.69
C ASN A 171 33.14 5.65 -37.58
N TYR A 172 33.52 5.08 -36.44
CA TYR A 172 34.86 4.55 -36.20
C TYR A 172 35.17 3.36 -37.12
N LYS A 173 34.26 2.38 -37.22
CA LYS A 173 34.40 1.23 -38.11
C LYS A 173 34.48 1.65 -39.57
N THR A 174 33.63 2.60 -39.99
CA THR A 174 33.63 3.14 -41.37
C THR A 174 34.96 3.81 -41.71
N LEU A 175 35.52 4.61 -40.80
CA LEU A 175 36.81 5.25 -41.00
C LEU A 175 37.94 4.23 -41.07
N LYS A 176 37.95 3.23 -40.19
CA LYS A 176 38.95 2.15 -40.17
C LYS A 176 38.95 1.34 -41.47
N SER A 177 37.76 0.96 -41.97
CA SER A 177 37.65 0.24 -43.25
C SER A 177 38.08 1.07 -44.46
N GLN A 178 37.97 2.39 -44.40
CA GLN A 178 38.45 3.28 -45.47
C GLN A 178 39.98 3.46 -45.43
N GLY A 179 40.57 3.43 -44.23
CA GLY A 179 42.03 3.51 -44.02
C GLY A 179 42.80 2.31 -44.57
N ASP A 180 42.20 1.11 -44.55
CA ASP A 180 42.81 -0.11 -45.11
C ASP A 180 42.79 -0.15 -46.66
N VAL A 181 42.08 0.78 -47.33
CA VAL A 181 41.86 0.79 -48.80
C VAL A 181 42.53 1.98 -49.51
N GLN A 182 43.03 2.99 -48.79
CA GLN A 182 43.56 4.23 -49.37
C GLN A 182 45.10 4.33 -49.32
N ASP A 183 45.75 3.66 -50.27
CA ASP A 183 47.02 4.11 -50.83
C ASP A 183 46.73 5.02 -52.04
N LEU A 184 47.41 6.18 -52.15
CA LEU A 184 47.62 7.01 -53.37
C LEU A 184 46.81 8.33 -53.62
N ASN A 185 46.29 9.08 -52.64
CA ASN A 185 45.97 10.50 -52.95
C ASN A 185 46.07 11.50 -51.76
N GLY A 186 46.60 12.70 -52.01
CA GLY A 186 46.90 13.71 -50.98
C GLY A 186 45.68 14.47 -50.42
N ASN A 187 44.59 14.59 -51.18
CA ASN A 187 43.33 15.21 -50.71
C ASN A 187 42.59 14.37 -49.64
N SER A 188 42.91 13.07 -49.55
CA SER A 188 42.31 12.12 -48.59
C SER A 188 42.75 12.39 -47.15
N GLN A 189 43.95 12.96 -46.93
CA GLN A 189 44.50 13.16 -45.58
C GLN A 189 43.77 14.25 -44.78
N ALA A 190 43.38 15.35 -45.42
CA ALA A 190 42.64 16.43 -44.75
C ALA A 190 41.24 15.98 -44.31
N ALA A 191 40.52 15.25 -45.17
CA ALA A 191 39.22 14.66 -44.85
C ALA A 191 39.31 13.62 -43.72
N THR A 192 40.37 12.80 -43.72
CA THR A 192 40.63 11.82 -42.65
C THR A 192 40.91 12.49 -41.31
N ARG A 193 41.71 13.57 -41.29
CA ARG A 193 41.94 14.37 -40.08
C ARG A 193 40.66 14.98 -39.53
N GLN A 194 39.76 15.47 -40.40
CA GLN A 194 38.48 16.01 -39.99
C GLN A 194 37.57 14.94 -39.36
N LYS A 195 37.50 13.74 -39.93
CA LYS A 195 36.75 12.61 -39.36
C LYS A 195 37.32 12.14 -38.02
N MET A 196 38.64 12.12 -37.86
CA MET A 196 39.28 11.83 -36.57
C MET A 196 38.91 12.85 -35.50
N ALA A 197 38.95 14.16 -35.82
CA ALA A 197 38.54 15.20 -34.88
C ALA A 197 37.06 15.06 -34.46
N GLN A 198 36.18 14.66 -35.37
CA GLN A 198 34.77 14.36 -35.06
C GLN A 198 34.63 13.17 -34.10
N LEU A 199 35.39 12.09 -34.32
CA LEU A 199 35.39 10.92 -33.43
C LEU A 199 35.92 11.28 -32.03
N GLU A 200 36.95 12.11 -31.93
CA GLU A 200 37.46 12.61 -30.66
C GLU A 200 36.41 13.44 -29.90
N GLN A 201 35.65 14.29 -30.62
CA GLN A 201 34.54 15.04 -30.03
C GLN A 201 33.43 14.12 -29.54
N MET A 202 33.04 13.11 -30.33
CA MET A 202 32.04 12.12 -29.94
C MET A 202 32.50 11.32 -28.71
N LEU A 203 33.76 10.90 -28.66
CA LEU A 203 34.31 10.17 -27.51
C LEU A 203 34.34 11.04 -26.25
N THR A 204 34.64 12.33 -26.39
CA THR A 204 34.59 13.29 -25.28
C THR A 204 33.15 13.46 -24.76
N ALA A 205 32.17 13.56 -25.66
CA ALA A 205 30.76 13.64 -25.29
C ALA A 205 30.27 12.33 -24.61
N LEU A 206 30.71 11.17 -25.09
CA LEU A 206 30.47 9.88 -24.45
C LEU A 206 31.01 9.86 -23.02
N ASP A 207 32.26 10.28 -22.82
CA ASP A 207 32.87 10.32 -21.48
C ASP A 207 32.12 11.23 -20.52
N GLN A 208 31.77 12.44 -20.96
CA GLN A 208 30.99 13.38 -20.15
C GLN A 208 29.64 12.79 -19.74
N MET A 209 28.93 12.17 -20.69
CA MET A 209 27.62 11.58 -20.40
C MET A 209 27.72 10.35 -19.50
N ARG A 210 28.74 9.49 -19.68
CA ARG A 210 29.01 8.36 -18.77
C ARG A 210 29.31 8.84 -17.35
N ARG A 211 30.14 9.87 -17.17
CA ARG A 211 30.43 10.47 -15.86
C ARG A 211 29.16 11.02 -15.20
N GLN A 212 28.32 11.71 -15.97
CA GLN A 212 27.06 12.24 -15.47
C GLN A 212 26.12 11.11 -15.02
N ILE A 213 25.93 10.08 -15.84
CA ILE A 213 25.06 8.94 -15.51
C ILE A 213 25.56 8.22 -14.26
N VAL A 214 26.87 7.98 -14.13
CA VAL A 214 27.45 7.34 -12.94
C VAL A 214 27.21 8.18 -11.68
N THR A 215 27.35 9.50 -11.78
CA THR A 215 27.12 10.43 -10.66
C THR A 215 25.65 10.46 -10.27
N ASP A 216 24.76 10.53 -11.25
CA ASP A 216 23.30 10.53 -11.05
C ASP A 216 22.82 9.22 -10.43
N LEU A 217 23.36 8.07 -10.86
CA LEU A 217 23.10 6.75 -10.27
C LEU A 217 23.58 6.71 -8.80
N ALA A 218 24.79 7.17 -8.52
CA ALA A 218 25.30 7.18 -7.14
C ALA A 218 24.41 8.01 -6.20
N ALA A 219 23.95 9.17 -6.67
CA ALA A 219 23.03 10.03 -5.93
C ALA A 219 21.64 9.41 -5.79
N LEU A 220 21.13 8.71 -6.82
CA LEU A 220 19.84 8.02 -6.77
C LEU A 220 19.86 6.90 -5.73
N LEU A 221 20.93 6.09 -5.69
CA LEU A 221 21.08 5.03 -4.70
C LEU A 221 21.10 5.58 -3.27
N SER A 222 21.71 6.76 -3.04
CA SER A 222 21.69 7.41 -1.73
C SER A 222 20.28 7.89 -1.33
N THR A 223 19.49 8.41 -2.28
CA THR A 223 18.09 8.77 -2.04
C THR A 223 17.23 7.53 -1.77
N MET A 224 17.44 6.44 -2.53
CA MET A 224 16.76 5.16 -2.30
C MET A 224 17.06 4.60 -0.91
N GLU A 225 18.32 4.66 -0.47
CA GLU A 225 18.72 4.21 0.87
C GLU A 225 18.01 5.01 1.98
N PHE A 226 17.94 6.33 1.84
CA PHE A 226 17.24 7.20 2.78
C PHE A 226 15.74 6.85 2.87
N VAL A 227 15.07 6.77 1.71
CA VAL A 227 13.65 6.41 1.62
C VAL A 227 13.40 5.01 2.21
N GLN A 228 14.28 4.06 1.93
CA GLN A 228 14.17 2.70 2.44
C GLN A 228 14.29 2.66 3.97
N LYS A 229 15.23 3.41 4.57
CA LYS A 229 15.36 3.49 6.04
C LYS A 229 14.08 4.04 6.67
N THR A 230 13.56 5.16 6.19
CA THR A 230 12.29 5.72 6.70
C THR A 230 11.14 4.72 6.57
N LEU A 231 11.06 4.00 5.44
CA LEU A 231 10.01 3.00 5.21
C LEU A 231 10.13 1.78 6.13
N THR A 232 11.34 1.29 6.39
CA THR A 232 11.59 0.03 7.11
C THR A 232 11.77 0.21 8.62
N ASP A 233 12.54 1.22 9.03
CA ASP A 233 12.86 1.47 10.43
C ASP A 233 11.75 2.25 11.14
N GLU A 234 10.92 2.97 10.40
CA GLU A 234 9.86 3.80 10.97
C GLU A 234 8.46 3.31 10.60
N GLU A 235 8.00 3.46 9.34
CA GLU A 235 6.60 3.14 9.00
C GLU A 235 6.25 1.65 9.22
N LEU A 236 7.16 0.75 8.83
CA LEU A 236 7.00 -0.68 9.07
C LEU A 236 7.13 -1.05 10.56
N ALA A 237 8.00 -0.36 11.31
CA ALA A 237 8.14 -0.58 12.74
C ALA A 237 6.88 -0.12 13.51
N ASP A 238 6.33 1.03 13.14
CA ASP A 238 5.08 1.58 13.67
C ASP A 238 3.90 0.67 13.35
N TRP A 239 3.84 0.11 12.14
CA TRP A 239 2.85 -0.90 11.79
C TRP A 239 2.99 -2.18 12.64
N LYS A 240 4.21 -2.71 12.81
CA LYS A 240 4.47 -3.87 13.68
C LYS A 240 4.03 -3.59 15.11
N ARG A 241 4.27 -2.37 15.61
CA ARG A 241 3.84 -1.95 16.95
C ARG A 241 2.32 -1.87 17.05
N ARG A 242 1.63 -1.30 16.07
CA ARG A 242 0.16 -1.27 16.00
C ARG A 242 -0.41 -2.69 15.94
N GLN A 243 0.20 -3.60 15.19
CA GLN A 243 -0.20 -5.01 15.14
C GLN A 243 -0.10 -5.68 16.52
N GLN A 244 0.97 -5.45 17.27
CA GLN A 244 1.11 -5.96 18.64
C GLN A 244 0.02 -5.44 19.57
N ILE A 245 -0.30 -4.15 19.48
CA ILE A 245 -1.34 -3.50 20.28
C ILE A 245 -2.72 -4.07 19.92
N ALA A 246 -3.02 -4.25 18.63
CA ALA A 246 -4.25 -4.89 18.18
C ALA A 246 -4.39 -6.33 18.69
N CYS A 247 -3.28 -7.10 18.75
CA CYS A 247 -3.30 -8.47 19.27
C CYS A 247 -3.65 -8.56 20.77
N ILE A 248 -3.52 -7.47 21.54
CA ILE A 248 -3.89 -7.43 22.97
C ILE A 248 -5.21 -6.68 23.22
N GLY A 249 -6.02 -6.48 22.17
CA GLY A 249 -7.34 -5.84 22.27
C GLY A 249 -7.35 -4.33 22.01
N GLY A 250 -6.26 -3.76 21.50
CA GLY A 250 -6.23 -2.37 21.04
C GLY A 250 -6.91 -2.16 19.68
N PRO A 251 -6.89 -0.92 19.14
CA PRO A 251 -7.60 -0.58 17.90
C PRO A 251 -7.17 -1.42 16.69
N PRO A 252 -8.10 -1.86 15.82
CA PRO A 252 -7.83 -2.84 14.77
C PRO A 252 -7.18 -2.29 13.49
N ASN A 253 -6.69 -1.04 13.46
CA ASN A 253 -6.18 -0.46 12.22
C ASN A 253 -4.76 -0.96 11.86
N ILE A 254 -4.71 -2.10 11.17
CA ILE A 254 -3.49 -2.82 10.77
C ILE A 254 -3.39 -3.09 9.26
N CYS A 255 -4.13 -2.33 8.43
CA CYS A 255 -4.09 -2.52 6.97
C CYS A 255 -2.68 -2.29 6.39
N LEU A 256 -2.26 -3.18 5.48
CA LEU A 256 -0.93 -3.16 4.84
C LEU A 256 -0.91 -2.42 3.49
N ASP A 257 -2.06 -2.06 2.92
CA ASP A 257 -2.16 -1.62 1.51
C ASP A 257 -1.25 -0.43 1.18
N ARG A 258 -1.13 0.56 2.08
CA ARG A 258 -0.22 1.71 1.87
C ARG A 258 1.25 1.31 1.93
N LEU A 259 1.62 0.49 2.91
CA LEU A 259 2.98 -0.04 3.02
C LEU A 259 3.34 -0.89 1.80
N GLU A 260 2.43 -1.75 1.35
CA GLU A 260 2.62 -2.53 0.13
C GLU A 260 2.79 -1.64 -1.09
N THR A 261 1.98 -0.59 -1.24
CA THR A 261 2.13 0.38 -2.34
C THR A 261 3.51 1.05 -2.32
N TRP A 262 3.97 1.51 -1.16
CA TRP A 262 5.26 2.18 -1.01
C TRP A 262 6.44 1.24 -1.25
N ILE A 263 6.42 0.05 -0.63
CA ILE A 263 7.47 -0.95 -0.77
C ILE A 263 7.52 -1.47 -2.22
N THR A 264 6.36 -1.72 -2.86
CA THR A 264 6.30 -2.13 -4.27
C THR A 264 6.89 -1.06 -5.18
N SER A 265 6.48 0.21 -5.02
CA SER A 265 7.02 1.32 -5.82
C SER A 265 8.54 1.46 -5.68
N LEU A 266 9.08 1.27 -4.48
CA LEU A 266 10.53 1.33 -4.26
C LEU A 266 11.24 0.11 -4.87
N ALA A 267 10.67 -1.08 -4.71
CA ALA A 267 11.21 -2.33 -5.27
C ALA A 267 11.29 -2.30 -6.79
N GLU A 268 10.24 -1.79 -7.47
CA GLU A 268 10.23 -1.59 -8.92
C GLU A 268 11.32 -0.61 -9.36
N SER A 269 11.45 0.51 -8.65
CA SER A 269 12.48 1.52 -8.92
C SER A 269 13.88 0.93 -8.78
N GLN A 270 14.12 0.14 -7.74
CA GLN A 270 15.39 -0.54 -7.52
C GLN A 270 15.70 -1.58 -8.61
N LEU A 271 14.70 -2.34 -9.04
CA LEU A 271 14.86 -3.32 -10.11
C LEU A 271 15.18 -2.66 -11.46
N GLN A 272 14.52 -1.54 -11.78
CA GLN A 272 14.81 -0.75 -12.97
C GLN A 272 16.24 -0.18 -12.91
N THR A 273 16.67 0.37 -11.77
CA THR A 273 18.05 0.83 -11.59
C THR A 273 19.08 -0.29 -11.76
N ARG A 274 18.79 -1.50 -11.27
CA ARG A 274 19.64 -2.67 -11.53
C ARG A 274 19.74 -3.02 -13.02
N GLN A 275 18.63 -2.94 -13.76
CA GLN A 275 18.63 -3.14 -15.23
C GLN A 275 19.46 -2.06 -15.94
N GLN A 276 19.37 -0.80 -15.50
CA GLN A 276 20.17 0.31 -16.01
C GLN A 276 21.68 0.08 -15.79
N ILE A 277 22.08 -0.40 -14.60
CA ILE A 277 23.50 -0.70 -14.31
C ILE A 277 24.02 -1.86 -15.18
N LYS A 278 23.19 -2.90 -15.42
CA LYS A 278 23.52 -3.96 -16.40
C LYS A 278 23.65 -3.41 -17.81
N LYS A 279 22.79 -2.47 -18.21
CA LYS A 279 22.89 -1.85 -19.54
C LYS A 279 24.20 -1.07 -19.71
N LEU A 280 24.68 -0.41 -18.66
CA LEU A 280 26.00 0.23 -18.68
C LEU A 280 27.14 -0.78 -18.84
N GLU A 281 27.03 -1.98 -18.27
CA GLU A 281 27.99 -3.07 -18.51
C GLU A 281 28.02 -3.48 -19.98
N GLU A 282 26.86 -3.67 -20.61
CA GLU A 282 26.77 -3.98 -22.04
C GLU A 282 27.42 -2.89 -22.91
N LEU A 283 27.14 -1.62 -22.61
CA LEU A 283 27.73 -0.48 -23.32
C LEU A 283 29.24 -0.40 -23.11
N GLN A 284 29.72 -0.66 -21.90
CA GLN A 284 31.15 -0.71 -21.59
C GLN A 284 31.86 -1.84 -22.32
N GLN A 285 31.24 -3.01 -22.48
CA GLN A 285 31.80 -4.12 -23.25
C GLN A 285 31.97 -3.78 -24.74
N LYS A 286 31.05 -3.00 -25.31
CA LYS A 286 31.13 -2.53 -26.71
C LYS A 286 32.25 -1.49 -26.91
N VAL A 287 32.32 -0.48 -26.02
CA VAL A 287 33.30 0.62 -26.11
C VAL A 287 33.81 0.96 -24.72
N SER A 288 35.13 0.93 -24.53
CA SER A 288 35.77 1.35 -23.28
C SER A 288 37.14 1.97 -23.56
N TYR A 289 37.68 2.69 -22.58
CA TYR A 289 38.90 3.46 -22.69
C TYR A 289 39.56 3.64 -21.32
N LYS A 290 40.81 4.14 -21.33
CA LYS A 290 41.55 4.39 -20.09
C LYS A 290 40.85 5.50 -19.28
N GLY A 291 40.48 5.20 -18.03
CA GLY A 291 39.76 6.14 -17.16
C GLY A 291 38.25 6.21 -17.39
N ASP A 292 37.69 5.20 -18.06
CA ASP A 292 36.24 5.02 -18.24
C ASP A 292 35.53 4.93 -16.88
N PRO A 293 34.62 5.85 -16.55
CA PRO A 293 33.95 5.89 -15.25
C PRO A 293 33.09 4.66 -14.99
N ILE A 294 32.58 3.99 -16.03
CA ILE A 294 31.76 2.79 -15.86
C ILE A 294 32.61 1.66 -15.26
N VAL A 295 33.83 1.46 -15.77
CA VAL A 295 34.75 0.41 -15.27
C VAL A 295 35.05 0.60 -13.79
N HIS A 296 35.28 1.86 -13.36
CA HIS A 296 35.68 2.17 -11.99
C HIS A 296 34.52 2.14 -10.99
N HIS A 297 33.34 2.61 -11.36
CA HIS A 297 32.25 2.84 -10.41
C HIS A 297 31.14 1.79 -10.46
N ARG A 298 30.94 1.12 -11.60
CA ARG A 298 29.85 0.14 -11.78
C ARG A 298 29.86 -0.97 -10.72
N PRO A 299 30.99 -1.62 -10.36
CA PRO A 299 30.96 -2.70 -9.35
C PRO A 299 30.37 -2.24 -8.02
N VAL A 300 30.75 -1.04 -7.57
CA VAL A 300 30.26 -0.46 -6.31
C VAL A 300 28.77 -0.10 -6.41
N LEU A 301 28.31 0.42 -7.55
CA LEU A 301 26.90 0.72 -7.79
C LEU A 301 26.05 -0.57 -7.80
N GLU A 302 26.56 -1.62 -8.45
CA GLU A 302 25.90 -2.94 -8.54
C GLU A 302 25.78 -3.58 -7.14
N ASP A 303 26.84 -3.59 -6.34
CA ASP A 303 26.80 -4.13 -4.98
C ASP A 303 25.81 -3.36 -4.09
N ARG A 304 25.78 -2.02 -4.20
CA ARG A 304 24.85 -1.18 -3.45
C ARG A 304 23.40 -1.46 -3.80
N ILE A 305 23.05 -1.54 -5.10
CA ILE A 305 21.65 -1.79 -5.50
C ILE A 305 21.20 -3.21 -5.12
N VAL A 306 22.10 -4.19 -5.19
CA VAL A 306 21.82 -5.57 -4.75
C VAL A 306 21.49 -5.61 -3.26
N GLU A 307 22.30 -4.96 -2.43
CA GLU A 307 22.08 -4.99 -0.98
C GLU A 307 20.83 -4.18 -0.58
N LEU A 308 20.56 -3.03 -1.23
CA LEU A 308 19.32 -2.28 -1.03
C LEU A 308 18.09 -3.14 -1.35
N PHE A 309 18.08 -3.78 -2.52
CA PHE A 309 16.97 -4.65 -2.92
C PHE A 309 16.81 -5.83 -1.97
N ARG A 310 17.91 -6.51 -1.62
CA ARG A 310 17.89 -7.65 -0.70
C ARG A 310 17.35 -7.29 0.68
N THR A 311 17.75 -6.14 1.22
CA THR A 311 17.29 -5.67 2.53
C THR A 311 15.83 -5.23 2.50
N LEU A 312 15.38 -4.59 1.41
CA LEU A 312 13.98 -4.24 1.20
C LEU A 312 13.08 -5.49 1.18
N ILE A 313 13.42 -6.49 0.37
CA ILE A 313 12.63 -7.72 0.25
C ILE A 313 12.56 -8.49 1.58
N LYS A 314 13.68 -8.57 2.32
CA LYS A 314 13.69 -9.18 3.66
C LYS A 314 12.75 -8.46 4.63
N SER A 315 12.73 -7.13 4.60
CA SER A 315 11.86 -6.31 5.46
C SER A 315 10.39 -6.37 5.04
N ALA A 316 10.11 -6.52 3.73
CA ALA A 316 8.76 -6.61 3.18
C ALA A 316 8.02 -7.90 3.55
N PHE A 317 8.76 -8.94 3.92
CA PHE A 317 8.18 -10.21 4.36
C PHE A 317 7.72 -10.13 5.81
N VAL A 318 6.40 -10.16 6.03
CA VAL A 318 5.78 -9.96 7.34
C VAL A 318 4.75 -11.03 7.68
N VAL A 319 4.49 -11.21 8.97
CA VAL A 319 3.33 -11.98 9.45
C VAL A 319 2.13 -11.02 9.45
N GLU A 320 1.22 -11.14 8.49
CA GLU A 320 0.01 -10.33 8.39
C GLU A 320 -1.00 -10.70 9.49
N ARG A 321 -1.19 -12.01 9.73
CA ARG A 321 -2.04 -12.53 10.80
C ARG A 321 -1.25 -13.43 11.74
N GLN A 322 -1.11 -12.97 12.97
CA GLN A 322 -0.43 -13.71 14.03
C GLN A 322 -1.10 -15.06 14.30
N PRO A 323 -0.34 -16.08 14.77
CA PRO A 323 -0.89 -17.39 15.12
C PRO A 323 -2.10 -17.30 16.05
N CYS A 324 -3.24 -17.85 15.64
CA CYS A 324 -4.48 -17.81 16.40
C CYS A 324 -5.30 -19.10 16.22
N MET A 325 -5.95 -19.55 17.29
CA MET A 325 -6.88 -20.68 17.23
C MET A 325 -8.26 -20.16 16.79
N PRO A 326 -8.90 -20.71 15.73
CA PRO A 326 -10.21 -20.26 15.27
C PRO A 326 -11.30 -20.28 16.34
N MET A 327 -11.21 -21.18 17.31
CA MET A 327 -12.16 -21.31 18.42
C MET A 327 -11.95 -20.27 19.54
N HIS A 328 -10.84 -19.52 19.49
CA HIS A 328 -10.49 -18.49 20.48
C HIS A 328 -9.93 -17.22 19.77
N PRO A 329 -10.74 -16.55 18.93
CA PRO A 329 -10.28 -15.45 18.10
C PRO A 329 -9.75 -14.25 18.91
N ASP A 330 -10.28 -14.03 20.11
CA ASP A 330 -9.89 -12.92 21.00
C ASP A 330 -8.56 -13.17 21.75
N ARG A 331 -7.94 -14.34 21.56
CA ARG A 331 -6.69 -14.73 22.23
C ARG A 331 -5.62 -15.16 21.23
N PRO A 332 -5.18 -14.25 20.33
CA PRO A 332 -4.05 -14.54 19.45
C PRO A 332 -2.79 -14.83 20.28
N LEU A 333 -1.83 -15.53 19.68
CA LEU A 333 -0.54 -15.94 20.27
C LEU A 333 -0.63 -16.98 21.40
N VAL A 334 -1.83 -17.37 21.85
CA VAL A 334 -2.03 -18.46 22.80
C VAL A 334 -2.42 -19.73 22.05
N ILE A 335 -1.52 -20.71 21.95
CA ILE A 335 -1.75 -21.95 21.20
C ILE A 335 -1.83 -23.13 22.17
N LYS A 336 -2.96 -23.86 22.14
CA LYS A 336 -3.16 -25.09 22.90
C LYS A 336 -2.61 -26.28 22.12
N THR A 337 -1.81 -27.12 22.78
CA THR A 337 -1.28 -28.37 22.19
C THR A 337 -2.42 -29.27 21.71
N GLY A 338 -2.27 -29.87 20.53
CA GLY A 338 -3.28 -30.70 19.89
C GLY A 338 -4.45 -29.94 19.27
N VAL A 339 -4.50 -28.61 19.39
CA VAL A 339 -5.54 -27.77 18.79
C VAL A 339 -5.02 -27.10 17.52
N GLN A 340 -5.89 -27.02 16.52
CA GLN A 340 -5.61 -26.39 15.25
C GLN A 340 -5.48 -24.87 15.41
N PHE A 341 -4.48 -24.29 14.75
CA PHE A 341 -4.31 -22.84 14.66
C PHE A 341 -4.01 -22.41 13.24
N THR A 342 -4.17 -21.10 12.99
CA THR A 342 -3.92 -20.48 11.70
C THR A 342 -2.93 -19.33 11.82
N THR A 343 -2.19 -19.07 10.75
CA THR A 343 -1.35 -17.87 10.62
C THR A 343 -1.27 -17.48 9.15
N LYS A 344 -1.10 -16.18 8.86
CA LYS A 344 -0.98 -15.66 7.51
C LYS A 344 0.28 -14.82 7.39
N VAL A 345 1.07 -15.10 6.38
CA VAL A 345 2.27 -14.33 6.01
C VAL A 345 2.05 -13.67 4.65
N ARG A 346 2.65 -12.50 4.46
CA ARG A 346 2.52 -11.67 3.25
C ARG A 346 3.87 -11.10 2.86
N ILE A 347 4.14 -11.02 1.57
CA ILE A 347 5.21 -10.16 1.03
C ILE A 347 4.56 -8.87 0.57
N ASN A 348 4.96 -7.75 1.15
CA ASN A 348 4.47 -6.42 0.78
C ASN A 348 5.12 -5.89 -0.52
N VAL A 349 5.27 -6.74 -1.53
CA VAL A 349 5.84 -6.43 -2.84
C VAL A 349 5.03 -7.15 -3.90
N CYS A 350 4.25 -6.40 -4.66
CA CYS A 350 3.46 -6.92 -5.77
C CYS A 350 4.28 -6.78 -7.08
N VAL A 351 5.40 -7.50 -7.15
CA VAL A 351 6.15 -7.66 -8.40
C VAL A 351 5.94 -9.11 -8.83
N PHE A 352 5.78 -9.36 -10.14
CA PHE A 352 5.62 -10.70 -10.72
C PHE A 352 6.83 -11.60 -10.36
N TRP A 353 6.82 -12.17 -9.16
CA TRP A 353 7.77 -13.17 -8.70
C TRP A 353 7.12 -14.55 -8.86
N ALA A 354 7.84 -15.44 -9.52
CA ALA A 354 7.51 -16.85 -9.67
C ALA A 354 7.49 -17.56 -8.30
N ASP A 355 6.58 -18.53 -8.17
CA ASP A 355 6.40 -19.55 -7.13
C ASP A 355 7.40 -19.55 -5.95
N VAL A 356 7.16 -18.72 -4.92
CA VAL A 356 7.94 -18.77 -3.67
C VAL A 356 7.30 -19.79 -2.71
N SER A 357 8.01 -20.89 -2.46
CA SER A 357 7.62 -21.89 -1.45
C SER A 357 8.14 -21.53 -0.06
N LEU A 358 7.23 -21.45 0.93
CA LEU A 358 7.56 -21.18 2.33
C LEU A 358 7.46 -22.44 3.17
N CYS A 359 8.40 -22.64 4.09
CA CYS A 359 8.34 -23.70 5.10
C CYS A 359 8.40 -23.13 6.52
N LEU A 360 7.47 -23.54 7.39
CA LEU A 360 7.44 -23.21 8.82
C LEU A 360 8.31 -24.20 9.61
N LEU A 361 9.34 -23.70 10.30
CA LEU A 361 10.21 -24.47 11.19
C LEU A 361 10.19 -23.89 12.61
N MET A 362 10.05 -24.75 13.62
CA MET A 362 10.18 -24.40 15.04
C MET A 362 11.47 -25.01 15.63
N CYS A 363 12.23 -24.22 16.40
CA CYS A 363 13.39 -24.66 17.20
C CYS A 363 13.59 -23.65 18.35
N ARG A 364 14.00 -23.96 19.59
CA ARG A 364 14.14 -25.20 20.38
C ARG A 364 14.30 -24.74 21.84
N SER A 365 13.27 -24.85 22.67
CA SER A 365 13.41 -24.62 24.13
C SER A 365 12.43 -25.46 24.94
N ARG A 366 11.27 -25.77 24.36
CA ARG A 366 10.53 -27.02 24.58
C ARG A 366 10.33 -27.60 23.19
N LYS A 367 10.86 -28.79 22.92
CA LYS A 367 10.72 -29.40 21.60
C LYS A 367 9.19 -29.50 21.37
N PHE A 368 8.65 -28.92 20.31
CA PHE A 368 7.27 -29.11 19.89
C PHE A 368 7.32 -29.29 18.38
N ASN A 369 6.60 -30.27 17.84
CA ASN A 369 6.54 -30.49 16.41
C ASN A 369 5.31 -29.79 15.86
N ILE A 370 5.48 -29.01 14.80
CA ILE A 370 4.38 -28.52 13.98
C ILE A 370 3.93 -29.69 13.10
N LEU A 371 2.69 -30.11 13.26
CA LEU A 371 2.04 -31.11 12.41
C LEU A 371 1.06 -30.41 11.46
N GLY A 372 0.76 -31.06 10.33
CA GLY A 372 -0.11 -30.54 9.28
C GLY A 372 0.66 -29.95 8.10
N THR A 373 0.02 -29.05 7.34
CA THR A 373 0.61 -28.44 6.13
C THR A 373 1.61 -27.36 6.52
N ASN A 374 2.86 -27.76 6.79
CA ASN A 374 3.94 -26.86 7.20
C ASN A 374 4.65 -26.14 6.03
N THR A 375 4.30 -26.49 4.79
CA THR A 375 4.84 -25.88 3.57
C THR A 375 3.69 -25.34 2.74
N LYS A 376 3.79 -24.09 2.28
CA LYS A 376 2.77 -23.46 1.43
C LYS A 376 3.40 -22.49 0.44
N VAL A 377 2.90 -22.52 -0.79
CA VAL A 377 3.28 -21.57 -1.84
C VAL A 377 2.50 -20.27 -1.62
N MET A 378 3.17 -19.13 -1.79
CA MET A 378 2.48 -17.83 -1.79
C MET A 378 1.71 -17.65 -3.09
N ASN A 379 0.45 -17.28 -2.98
CA ASN A 379 -0.44 -17.04 -4.11
C ASN A 379 -0.94 -15.60 -4.08
N MET A 380 -1.32 -15.09 -5.25
CA MET A 380 -2.05 -13.84 -5.37
C MET A 380 -3.51 -14.08 -4.93
N GLU A 381 -3.96 -13.40 -3.88
CA GLU A 381 -5.36 -13.46 -3.44
C GLU A 381 -6.21 -12.41 -4.16
N GLU A 382 -7.46 -12.76 -4.52
CA GLU A 382 -8.48 -11.87 -5.12
C GLU A 382 -9.04 -10.83 -4.12
N SER A 383 -8.17 -10.17 -3.35
CA SER A 383 -8.53 -8.94 -2.62
C SER A 383 -8.53 -7.73 -3.56
N ASN A 384 -9.18 -6.62 -3.19
CA ASN A 384 -9.34 -5.42 -4.04
C ASN A 384 -8.06 -4.91 -4.73
N ASN A 385 -6.86 -5.17 -4.18
CA ASN A 385 -5.57 -4.78 -4.76
C ASN A 385 -4.65 -5.95 -5.15
N GLY A 386 -5.06 -7.20 -4.95
CA GLY A 386 -4.19 -8.38 -5.11
C GLY A 386 -3.06 -8.42 -4.08
N SER A 387 -3.00 -9.46 -3.22
CA SER A 387 -1.91 -9.57 -2.24
C SER A 387 -1.19 -10.91 -2.36
N LEU A 388 0.15 -10.86 -2.37
CA LEU A 388 0.99 -12.05 -2.39
C LEU A 388 1.15 -12.60 -0.97
N SER A 389 0.38 -13.65 -0.64
CA SER A 389 0.32 -14.17 0.72
C SER A 389 0.17 -15.68 0.78
N ALA A 390 0.49 -16.24 1.95
CA ALA A 390 0.31 -17.65 2.26
C ALA A 390 -0.40 -17.79 3.62
N GLU A 391 -1.59 -18.37 3.60
CA GLU A 391 -2.37 -18.64 4.80
C GLU A 391 -2.29 -20.12 5.20
N PHE A 392 -1.75 -20.40 6.37
CA PHE A 392 -1.68 -21.73 6.95
C PHE A 392 -2.91 -21.96 7.83
N LYS A 393 -3.81 -22.87 7.43
CA LYS A 393 -5.07 -23.12 8.16
C LYS A 393 -5.06 -24.36 9.04
N HIS A 394 -4.13 -25.31 8.82
CA HIS A 394 -4.15 -26.66 9.43
C HIS A 394 -2.88 -26.97 10.20
N LEU A 395 -2.46 -26.08 11.10
CA LEU A 395 -1.27 -26.29 11.92
C LEU A 395 -1.65 -26.81 13.30
N TYR A 396 -0.88 -27.76 13.82
CA TYR A 396 -1.02 -28.30 15.17
C TYR A 396 0.32 -28.30 15.89
N GLN A 397 0.32 -28.06 17.19
CA GLN A 397 1.49 -28.21 18.03
C GLN A 397 1.40 -29.53 18.80
N SER A 398 2.44 -30.37 18.73
CA SER A 398 2.53 -31.63 19.49
C SER A 398 3.79 -31.68 20.34
N LEU A 399 3.71 -32.32 21.52
CA LEU A 399 4.89 -32.63 22.33
C LEU A 399 5.65 -33.80 21.68
N PRO A 400 6.96 -33.71 21.48
CA PRO A 400 7.80 -34.79 21.02
C PRO A 400 8.07 -35.76 22.16
N PRO A 401 8.47 -36.99 21.83
CA PRO A 401 8.85 -37.97 22.83
C PRO A 401 9.99 -37.44 23.73
N PRO A 402 10.00 -37.80 25.02
CA PRO A 402 10.93 -37.23 26.00
C PRO A 402 12.39 -37.51 25.61
N PRO A 403 13.28 -36.49 25.65
CA PRO A 403 14.72 -36.70 25.49
C PRO A 403 15.37 -37.33 26.74
N PRO A 404 16.50 -38.06 26.60
CA PRO A 404 17.41 -38.31 27.71
C PRO A 404 18.08 -36.98 28.18
N PRO A 405 18.47 -36.83 29.46
CA PRO A 405 19.07 -35.59 30.01
C PRO A 405 20.57 -35.49 29.63
N PRO A 406 21.32 -34.35 29.74
CA PRO A 406 21.14 -33.02 30.39
C PRO A 406 21.71 -31.85 29.50
N PRO A 407 22.44 -30.79 29.99
CA PRO A 407 22.08 -29.66 30.86
C PRO A 407 22.05 -28.25 30.18
N LEU A 408 21.31 -27.37 30.85
CA LEU A 408 21.19 -25.89 30.87
C LEU A 408 22.06 -25.01 29.94
N HIS A 409 21.40 -24.22 29.08
CA HIS A 409 21.68 -22.79 28.84
C HIS A 409 20.42 -22.04 28.38
N SER A 410 20.28 -20.78 28.82
CA SER A 410 19.19 -19.83 28.56
C SER A 410 19.20 -19.26 27.14
N ALA A 411 18.04 -19.05 26.52
CA ALA A 411 17.93 -18.28 25.26
C ALA A 411 16.58 -17.56 25.10
N GLN A 412 16.64 -16.34 24.57
CA GLN A 412 15.53 -15.48 24.10
C GLN A 412 14.90 -16.04 22.81
N THR A 413 13.62 -15.73 22.58
CA THR A 413 12.80 -16.27 21.46
C THR A 413 12.67 -15.25 20.31
N GLN A 414 12.95 -15.66 19.07
CA GLN A 414 12.57 -14.97 17.83
C GLN A 414 12.08 -15.98 16.77
N LEU A 415 11.02 -15.63 16.04
CA LEU A 415 10.51 -16.37 14.88
C LEU A 415 11.35 -16.06 13.64
N TYR A 416 11.81 -17.08 12.91
CA TYR A 416 12.46 -16.92 11.61
C TYR A 416 11.75 -17.75 10.55
N LEU A 417 11.56 -17.14 9.37
CA LEU A 417 11.06 -17.77 8.16
C LEU A 417 12.20 -17.76 7.14
N ARG A 418 12.51 -18.94 6.57
CA ARG A 418 13.60 -19.09 5.60
C ARG A 418 13.00 -19.19 4.20
N SER A 419 13.35 -18.25 3.33
CA SER A 419 13.10 -18.39 1.89
C SER A 419 13.88 -19.61 1.39
N GLY A 420 13.19 -20.55 0.75
CA GLY A 420 13.83 -21.54 -0.11
C GLY A 420 14.37 -20.80 -1.34
N LYS A 421 15.69 -20.92 -1.55
CA LYS A 421 16.49 -20.48 -2.71
C LYS A 421 15.78 -19.56 -3.71
N VAL A 422 16.14 -18.27 -3.67
CA VAL A 422 16.16 -17.40 -4.86
C VAL A 422 17.37 -17.79 -5.70
#